data_AF-A0A3A6T6A2-F1
#
_entry.id   AF-A0A3A6T6A2-F1
#
_cell.length_a   1.000
_cell.length_b   1.000
_cell.length_c   1.000
_cell.angle_alpha   90.00
_cell.angle_beta   90.00
_cell.angle_gamma   90.00
#
_symmetry.space_group_name_H-M   'P 1'
#
loop_
_entity.id
_entity.type
_entity.pdbx_description
1 polymer ?
#
loop_
_entity_poly.entity_id
_entity_poly.type
_entity_poly.pdbx_seq_one_letter_code
_entity_poly.pdbx_strand_id
1 'polypeptide(L)'
;MTFFSSDFLIYLLPVSDGFQNVTLPTEDGSTQIDHIIVSKFGIFVIETKNMKGWIFGSAHQKVWTQKIFKHTSKFQNPLHQNYKHIKTLQSCLGIEGDNVFSVIIFIGDSHFKTEMPENVTFARGGIEYIKSKNDIVFSDEQVSGFIKQNESGRLQPSIKTNIQHTKHVKEIVRNKNDNKICSRCGSAMVLRKAAKGKNAGNKFWGCSAFPKCRNVVAA
;
A
#
# COMPACT_ATOMS: atom_id res chain seq x y z
N MET A 1 -12.77 -27.13 -9.72
CA MET A 1 -11.96 -26.22 -8.90
C MET A 1 -11.34 -25.22 -9.85
N THR A 2 -12.05 -24.11 -10.13
CA THR A 2 -11.60 -23.11 -11.09
C THR A 2 -10.44 -22.32 -10.49
N PHE A 3 -9.27 -22.41 -11.11
CA PHE A 3 -8.14 -21.54 -10.82
C PHE A 3 -8.54 -20.11 -11.22
N PHE A 4 -8.86 -19.27 -10.26
CA PHE A 4 -8.97 -17.84 -10.51
C PHE A 4 -7.56 -17.27 -10.57
N SER A 5 -7.06 -16.96 -11.77
CA SER A 5 -5.86 -16.14 -11.92
C SER A 5 -6.15 -14.73 -11.37
N SER A 6 -5.10 -13.99 -11.00
CA SER A 6 -5.20 -12.58 -10.62
C SER A 6 -5.97 -11.77 -11.68
N ASP A 7 -5.82 -12.14 -12.96
CA ASP A 7 -6.51 -11.52 -14.08
C ASP A 7 -8.03 -11.65 -14.00
N PHE A 8 -8.56 -12.76 -13.46
CA PHE A 8 -10.01 -12.96 -13.36
C PHE A 8 -10.71 -11.94 -12.46
N LEU A 9 -10.02 -11.42 -11.44
CA LEU A 9 -10.59 -10.41 -10.54
C LEU A 9 -10.83 -9.07 -11.22
N ILE A 10 -10.07 -8.80 -12.26
CA ILE A 10 -10.12 -7.54 -13.00
C ILE A 10 -11.28 -7.54 -13.98
N TYR A 11 -11.57 -8.70 -14.60
CA TYR A 11 -12.76 -8.87 -15.43
C TYR A 11 -14.08 -8.75 -14.65
N LEU A 12 -14.03 -8.80 -13.31
CA LEU A 12 -15.17 -8.57 -12.43
C LEU A 12 -15.38 -7.09 -12.06
N LEU A 13 -14.44 -6.21 -12.38
CA LEU A 13 -14.66 -4.77 -12.35
C LEU A 13 -15.20 -4.36 -13.73
N PRO A 14 -16.49 -3.99 -13.83
CA PRO A 14 -17.09 -3.71 -15.12
C PRO A 14 -16.40 -2.51 -15.75
N VAL A 15 -15.78 -2.75 -16.92
CA VAL A 15 -15.17 -1.73 -17.80
C VAL A 15 -16.17 -0.60 -18.14
N SER A 16 -17.48 -0.83 -17.96
CA SER A 16 -18.56 0.12 -18.23
C SER A 16 -18.68 1.28 -17.23
N ASP A 17 -18.00 1.25 -16.08
CA ASP A 17 -18.12 2.30 -15.04
C ASP A 17 -16.95 3.31 -15.07
N GLY A 18 -16.20 3.38 -16.17
CA GLY A 18 -15.06 4.30 -16.32
C GLY A 18 -13.78 3.81 -15.65
N PHE A 19 -13.62 2.49 -15.49
CA PHE A 19 -12.42 1.84 -14.98
C PHE A 19 -11.69 1.14 -16.12
N GLN A 20 -10.44 1.53 -16.37
CA GLN A 20 -9.59 0.89 -17.40
C GLN A 20 -8.36 0.24 -16.77
N ASN A 21 -8.09 -0.98 -17.21
CA ASN A 21 -7.06 -1.84 -16.66
C ASN A 21 -5.78 -1.74 -17.48
N VAL A 22 -4.65 -1.58 -16.80
CA VAL A 22 -3.36 -1.63 -17.47
C VAL A 22 -2.34 -2.38 -16.61
N THR A 23 -1.59 -3.25 -17.26
CA THR A 23 -0.46 -3.98 -16.66
C THR A 23 0.83 -3.33 -17.12
N LEU A 24 1.74 -3.01 -16.19
CA LEU A 24 3.04 -2.44 -16.52
C LEU A 24 4.13 -3.53 -16.49
N PRO A 25 4.76 -3.85 -17.64
CA PRO A 25 5.97 -4.65 -17.61
C PRO A 25 7.14 -3.80 -17.11
N THR A 26 7.76 -4.21 -16.01
CA THR A 26 9.03 -3.66 -15.54
C THR A 26 10.15 -4.64 -15.87
N GLU A 27 11.18 -4.20 -16.60
CA GLU A 27 12.39 -5.01 -16.81
C GLU A 27 13.28 -5.02 -15.55
N ASP A 28 13.83 -6.20 -15.30
CA ASP A 28 14.86 -6.59 -14.33
C ASP A 28 14.55 -6.54 -12.82
N GLY A 29 14.17 -7.73 -12.33
CA GLY A 29 14.54 -8.23 -11.00
C GLY A 29 13.86 -7.60 -9.78
N SER A 30 13.08 -6.53 -9.95
CA SER A 30 12.39 -5.88 -8.83
C SER A 30 10.98 -5.42 -9.18
N THR A 31 10.02 -6.26 -8.76
CA THR A 31 8.58 -5.99 -8.56
C THR A 31 7.77 -5.53 -9.78
N GLN A 32 6.97 -6.44 -10.33
CA GLN A 32 5.91 -6.17 -11.30
C GLN A 32 4.73 -5.49 -10.59
N ILE A 33 4.14 -4.47 -11.20
CA ILE A 33 2.81 -3.98 -10.77
C ILE A 33 1.81 -4.94 -11.38
N ASP A 34 1.08 -5.68 -10.53
CA ASP A 34 0.14 -6.68 -11.03
C ASP A 34 -0.92 -5.98 -11.89
N HIS A 35 -1.68 -5.04 -11.30
CA HIS A 35 -2.74 -4.35 -12.03
C HIS A 35 -2.89 -2.88 -11.61
N ILE A 36 -3.13 -2.00 -12.58
CA ILE A 36 -3.50 -0.60 -12.35
C ILE A 36 -4.89 -0.37 -12.92
N ILE A 37 -5.73 0.28 -12.12
CA ILE A 37 -7.02 0.78 -12.58
C ILE A 37 -6.97 2.30 -12.60
N VAL A 38 -7.33 2.88 -13.74
CA VAL A 38 -7.50 4.34 -13.88
C VAL A 38 -8.98 4.67 -13.92
N SER A 39 -9.41 5.66 -13.14
CA SER A 39 -10.77 6.17 -13.08
C SER A 39 -10.77 7.65 -12.71
N LYS A 40 -11.89 8.35 -12.97
CA LYS A 40 -12.13 9.71 -12.47
C LYS A 40 -12.12 9.82 -10.95
N PHE A 41 -12.31 8.71 -10.24
CA PHE A 41 -12.32 8.64 -8.77
C PHE A 41 -10.95 8.38 -8.14
N GLY A 42 -9.93 8.11 -8.97
CA GLY A 42 -8.59 7.77 -8.50
C GLY A 42 -7.88 6.75 -9.39
N ILE A 43 -6.60 6.56 -9.09
CA ILE A 43 -5.81 5.46 -9.65
C ILE A 43 -5.61 4.41 -8.57
N PHE A 44 -5.95 3.16 -8.85
CA PHE A 44 -5.83 2.06 -7.90
C PHE A 44 -4.70 1.14 -8.34
N VAL A 45 -3.68 1.02 -7.49
CA VAL A 45 -2.56 0.10 -7.72
C VAL A 45 -2.85 -1.15 -6.93
N ILE A 46 -3.12 -2.24 -7.63
CA ILE A 46 -3.48 -3.53 -7.07
C ILE A 46 -2.24 -4.42 -7.02
N GLU A 47 -1.97 -4.95 -5.84
CA GLU A 47 -1.02 -6.02 -5.60
C GLU A 47 -1.79 -7.29 -5.23
N THR A 48 -1.55 -8.39 -5.94
CA THR A 48 -2.20 -9.67 -5.73
C THR A 48 -1.24 -10.67 -5.07
N LYS A 49 -1.71 -11.34 -4.01
CA LYS A 49 -0.96 -12.42 -3.36
C LYS A 49 -1.74 -13.72 -3.43
N ASN A 50 -1.22 -14.69 -4.16
CA ASN A 50 -1.75 -16.05 -4.16
C ASN A 50 -1.17 -16.84 -2.99
N MET A 51 -1.96 -17.00 -1.93
CA MET A 51 -1.49 -17.60 -0.68
C MET A 51 -2.54 -18.56 -0.10
N LYS A 52 -2.04 -19.49 0.72
CA LYS A 52 -2.86 -20.43 1.49
C LYS A 52 -2.52 -20.36 2.97
N GLY A 53 -3.43 -20.88 3.80
CA GLY A 53 -3.22 -21.00 5.24
C GLY A 53 -3.39 -19.68 5.99
N TRP A 54 -2.76 -19.57 7.15
CA TRP A 54 -2.94 -18.42 8.03
C TRP A 54 -1.92 -17.33 7.74
N ILE A 55 -2.41 -16.09 7.65
CA ILE A 55 -1.59 -14.91 7.42
C ILE A 55 -1.59 -14.05 8.68
N PHE A 56 -0.39 -13.69 9.13
CA PHE A 56 -0.15 -12.83 10.29
C PHE A 56 0.70 -11.64 9.85
N GLY A 57 0.22 -10.44 10.15
CA GLY A 57 0.88 -9.21 9.75
C GLY A 57 0.16 -7.96 10.25
N SER A 58 0.77 -6.82 9.98
CA SER A 58 0.20 -5.49 10.22
C SER A 58 0.84 -4.49 9.26
N ALA A 59 0.19 -3.34 9.05
CA ALA A 59 0.65 -2.31 8.12
C ALA A 59 2.09 -1.82 8.39
N HIS A 60 2.52 -1.82 9.66
CA HIS A 60 3.80 -1.26 10.09
C HIS A 60 4.96 -2.27 10.06
N GLN A 61 4.66 -3.57 9.97
CA GLN A 61 5.70 -4.61 9.92
C GLN A 61 6.34 -4.67 8.54
N LYS A 62 7.68 -4.82 8.48
CA LYS A 62 8.40 -5.00 7.21
C LYS A 62 8.15 -6.37 6.57
N VAL A 63 7.96 -7.38 7.40
CA VAL A 63 7.76 -8.77 6.99
C VAL A 63 6.54 -9.34 7.69
N TRP A 64 5.76 -10.10 6.94
CA TRP A 64 4.60 -10.85 7.41
C TRP A 64 4.92 -12.34 7.47
N THR A 65 4.08 -13.09 8.16
CA THR A 65 4.25 -14.52 8.37
C THR A 65 3.07 -15.28 7.78
N GLN A 66 3.38 -16.33 7.03
CA GLN A 66 2.42 -17.32 6.57
C GLN A 66 2.64 -18.62 7.35
N LYS A 67 1.54 -19.26 7.73
CA LYS A 67 1.56 -20.58 8.36
C LYS A 67 0.65 -21.55 7.63
N ILE A 68 1.23 -22.66 7.16
CA ILE A 68 0.52 -23.77 6.53
C ILE A 68 0.81 -25.02 7.35
N PHE A 69 -0.19 -25.51 8.08
CA PHE A 69 -0.03 -26.60 9.05
C PHE A 69 1.15 -26.36 10.01
N LYS A 70 2.21 -27.18 9.91
CA LYS A 70 3.43 -27.09 10.72
C LYS A 70 4.50 -26.18 10.12
N HIS A 71 4.37 -25.80 8.85
CA HIS A 71 5.36 -24.97 8.15
C HIS A 71 5.06 -23.49 8.33
N THR A 72 6.11 -22.70 8.61
CA THR A 72 6.03 -21.25 8.77
C THR A 72 7.02 -20.60 7.82
N SER A 73 6.56 -19.67 7.01
CA SER A 73 7.38 -18.88 6.08
C SER A 73 7.17 -17.39 6.36
N LYS A 74 8.20 -16.59 6.08
CA LYS A 74 8.11 -15.13 6.10
C LYS A 74 8.12 -14.59 4.69
N PHE A 75 7.40 -13.50 4.48
CA PHE A 75 7.36 -12.79 3.21
C PHE A 75 7.35 -11.28 3.44
N GLN A 76 7.75 -10.50 2.44
CA GLN A 76 7.73 -9.05 2.52
C GLN A 76 6.30 -8.55 2.65
N ASN A 77 6.09 -7.48 3.43
CA ASN A 77 4.77 -6.88 3.57
C ASN A 77 4.29 -6.33 2.20
N PRO A 78 3.16 -6.81 1.66
CA PRO A 78 2.66 -6.38 0.36
C PRO A 78 2.32 -4.88 0.31
N LEU A 79 1.95 -4.26 1.43
CA LEU A 79 1.72 -2.81 1.50
C LEU A 79 3.00 -2.03 1.22
N HIS A 80 4.16 -2.52 1.66
CA HIS A 80 5.44 -1.82 1.45
C HIS A 80 5.94 -2.02 0.02
N GLN A 81 5.60 -3.15 -0.61
CA GLN A 81 5.83 -3.38 -2.03
C GLN A 81 4.98 -2.42 -2.86
N ASN A 82 3.67 -2.41 -2.61
CA ASN A 82 2.73 -1.56 -3.34
C ASN A 82 2.95 -0.06 -3.12
N TYR A 83 3.45 0.35 -1.95
CA TYR A 83 3.87 1.73 -1.74
C TYR A 83 4.97 2.18 -2.71
N LYS A 84 5.95 1.31 -3.02
CA LYS A 84 6.99 1.63 -4.00
C LYS A 84 6.39 1.77 -5.39
N HIS A 85 5.49 0.87 -5.78
CA HIS A 85 4.75 0.94 -7.04
C HIS A 85 3.99 2.24 -7.22
N ILE A 86 3.23 2.65 -6.20
CA ILE A 86 2.49 3.91 -6.19
C ILE A 86 3.43 5.08 -6.40
N LYS A 87 4.56 5.12 -5.69
CA LYS A 87 5.49 6.24 -5.83
C LYS A 87 6.13 6.30 -7.20
N THR A 88 6.46 5.15 -7.79
CA THR A 88 6.98 5.09 -9.16
C THR A 88 5.94 5.62 -10.13
N LEU A 89 4.70 5.14 -10.01
CA LEU A 89 3.58 5.54 -10.86
C LEU A 89 3.28 7.04 -10.75
N GLN A 90 3.22 7.58 -9.53
CA GLN A 90 3.05 9.01 -9.28
C GLN A 90 4.14 9.84 -9.96
N SER A 91 5.40 9.40 -9.86
CA SER A 91 6.53 10.09 -10.48
C SER A 91 6.42 10.08 -12.01
N CYS A 92 6.03 8.94 -12.60
CA CYS A 92 5.94 8.80 -14.06
C CYS A 92 4.73 9.54 -14.65
N LEU A 93 3.60 9.59 -13.93
CA LEU A 93 2.38 10.28 -14.37
C LEU A 93 2.33 11.77 -13.96
N GLY A 94 3.30 12.24 -13.16
CA GLY A 94 3.29 13.61 -12.63
C GLY A 94 2.10 13.89 -11.70
N ILE A 95 1.63 12.87 -10.97
CA ILE A 95 0.48 12.98 -10.08
C ILE A 95 0.99 13.27 -8.67
N GLU A 96 0.57 14.40 -8.12
CA GLU A 96 0.78 14.77 -6.73
C GLU A 96 -0.48 14.47 -5.89
N GLY A 97 -0.29 14.20 -4.60
CA GLY A 97 -1.40 14.00 -3.65
C GLY A 97 -1.81 12.54 -3.39
N ASP A 98 -2.98 12.39 -2.76
CA ASP A 98 -3.49 11.13 -2.20
C ASP A 98 -4.52 10.42 -3.10
N ASN A 99 -4.61 10.80 -4.37
CA ASN A 99 -5.55 10.25 -5.36
C ASN A 99 -5.06 8.93 -6.01
N VAL A 100 -3.99 8.35 -5.47
CA VAL A 100 -3.47 7.03 -5.87
C VAL A 100 -3.58 6.08 -4.69
N PHE A 101 -4.44 5.08 -4.82
CA PHE A 101 -4.86 4.18 -3.76
C PHE A 101 -4.13 2.84 -3.84
N SER A 102 -3.60 2.37 -2.71
CA SER A 102 -3.06 1.02 -2.59
C SER A 102 -4.19 0.04 -2.32
N VAL A 103 -4.24 -1.05 -3.08
CA VAL A 103 -5.17 -2.17 -2.85
C VAL A 103 -4.36 -3.47 -2.82
N ILE A 104 -4.48 -4.25 -1.76
CA ILE A 104 -3.84 -5.56 -1.65
C ILE A 104 -4.92 -6.63 -1.65
N ILE A 105 -4.86 -7.53 -2.63
CA ILE A 105 -5.83 -8.61 -2.80
C ILE A 105 -5.16 -9.96 -2.55
N PHE A 106 -5.65 -10.68 -1.56
CA PHE A 106 -5.27 -12.08 -1.36
C PHE A 106 -6.22 -12.98 -2.16
N ILE A 107 -5.64 -13.89 -2.93
CA ILE A 107 -6.34 -14.97 -3.64
C ILE A 107 -5.85 -16.33 -3.14
N GLY A 108 -6.68 -17.36 -3.29
CA GLY A 108 -6.44 -18.68 -2.73
C GLY A 108 -6.99 -18.86 -1.32
N ASP A 109 -6.73 -20.03 -0.73
CA ASP A 109 -7.34 -20.48 0.52
C ASP A 109 -6.58 -19.96 1.75
N SER A 110 -6.47 -18.63 1.88
CA SER A 110 -5.82 -17.99 3.02
C SER A 110 -6.83 -17.30 3.95
N HIS A 111 -6.43 -17.14 5.22
CA HIS A 111 -7.21 -16.48 6.24
C HIS A 111 -6.32 -15.55 7.07
N PHE A 112 -6.74 -14.29 7.22
CA PHE A 112 -6.08 -13.36 8.14
C PHE A 112 -6.33 -13.78 9.59
N LYS A 113 -5.26 -13.82 10.39
CA LYS A 113 -5.30 -14.10 11.83
C LYS A 113 -4.94 -12.88 12.68
N THR A 114 -4.74 -11.74 12.03
CA THR A 114 -4.57 -10.42 12.64
C THR A 114 -5.46 -9.43 11.91
N GLU A 115 -5.80 -8.32 12.56
CA GLU A 115 -6.58 -7.25 11.96
C GLU A 115 -5.84 -6.64 10.77
N MET A 116 -6.55 -6.53 9.64
CA MET A 116 -6.02 -5.98 8.41
C MET A 116 -6.62 -4.58 8.15
N PRO A 117 -5.85 -3.65 7.58
CA PRO A 117 -6.40 -2.41 7.04
C PRO A 117 -7.49 -2.68 5.99
N GLU A 118 -8.44 -1.77 5.80
CA GLU A 118 -9.54 -1.90 4.84
C GLU A 118 -9.09 -2.18 3.40
N ASN A 119 -7.91 -1.69 3.05
CA ASN A 119 -7.32 -1.85 1.73
C ASN A 119 -6.50 -3.15 1.56
N VAL A 120 -6.47 -4.02 2.58
CA VAL A 120 -5.90 -5.37 2.53
C VAL A 120 -7.00 -6.39 2.75
N THR A 121 -7.36 -7.09 1.69
CA THR A 121 -8.61 -7.85 1.68
C THR A 121 -8.56 -9.01 0.69
N PHE A 122 -9.66 -9.74 0.58
CA PHE A 122 -9.87 -10.74 -0.46
C PHE A 122 -10.60 -10.09 -1.64
N ALA A 123 -10.63 -10.81 -2.76
CA ALA A 123 -11.33 -10.49 -4.00
C ALA A 123 -12.52 -9.51 -3.87
N ARG A 124 -13.59 -9.94 -3.20
CA ARG A 124 -14.83 -9.17 -3.06
C ARG A 124 -14.62 -7.86 -2.31
N GLY A 125 -13.90 -7.90 -1.19
CA GLY A 125 -13.64 -6.69 -0.41
C GLY A 125 -12.77 -5.69 -1.17
N GLY A 126 -11.91 -6.15 -2.09
CA GLY A 126 -11.11 -5.27 -2.94
C GLY A 126 -11.99 -4.46 -3.88
N ILE A 127 -12.98 -5.11 -4.47
CA ILE A 127 -13.99 -4.46 -5.32
C ILE A 127 -14.81 -3.46 -4.51
N GLU A 128 -15.28 -3.84 -3.31
CA GLU A 128 -16.04 -2.96 -2.42
C GLU A 128 -15.21 -1.74 -2.00
N TYR A 129 -13.92 -1.92 -1.69
CA TYR A 129 -13.00 -0.83 -1.36
C TYR A 129 -12.82 0.15 -2.54
N ILE A 130 -12.61 -0.36 -3.77
CA ILE A 130 -12.47 0.48 -4.96
C ILE A 130 -13.76 1.29 -5.19
N LYS A 131 -14.92 0.63 -5.14
CA LYS A 131 -16.23 1.26 -5.32
C LYS A 131 -16.60 2.25 -4.21
N SER A 132 -16.00 2.13 -3.03
CA SER A 132 -16.20 3.11 -1.95
C SER A 132 -15.65 4.49 -2.28
N LYS A 133 -14.76 4.60 -3.27
CA LYS A 133 -14.23 5.88 -3.76
C LYS A 133 -15.13 6.39 -4.89
N ASN A 134 -15.84 7.48 -4.62
CA ASN A 134 -16.83 8.06 -5.53
C ASN A 134 -16.66 9.58 -5.74
N ASP A 135 -15.68 10.20 -5.08
CA ASP A 135 -15.33 11.60 -5.29
C ASP A 135 -14.62 11.76 -6.63
N ILE A 136 -15.13 12.62 -7.51
CA ILE A 136 -14.49 12.92 -8.78
C ILE A 136 -13.25 13.78 -8.52
N VAL A 137 -12.08 13.22 -8.79
CA VAL A 137 -10.76 13.84 -8.56
C VAL A 137 -9.95 14.05 -9.84
N PHE A 138 -10.37 13.45 -10.96
CA PHE A 138 -9.76 13.65 -12.27
C PHE A 138 -10.81 13.97 -13.34
N SER A 139 -10.48 14.84 -14.28
CA SER A 139 -11.28 15.08 -15.49
C SER A 139 -11.12 13.95 -16.51
N ASP A 140 -12.04 13.88 -17.47
CA ASP A 140 -11.99 12.87 -18.54
C ASP A 140 -10.73 13.02 -19.41
N GLU A 141 -10.23 14.25 -19.60
CA GLU A 141 -8.96 14.51 -20.29
C GLU A 141 -7.76 13.98 -19.50
N GLN A 142 -7.77 14.15 -18.16
CA GLN A 142 -6.72 13.62 -17.30
C GLN A 142 -6.70 12.09 -17.32
N VAL A 143 -7.88 11.46 -17.17
CA VAL A 143 -8.04 10.00 -17.26
C VAL A 143 -7.51 9.47 -18.60
N SER A 144 -7.94 10.09 -19.70
CA SER A 144 -7.46 9.74 -21.05
C SER A 144 -5.96 9.94 -21.22
N GLY A 145 -5.39 10.98 -20.60
CA GLY A 145 -3.96 11.24 -20.58
C GLY A 145 -3.18 10.15 -19.86
N PHE A 146 -3.64 9.71 -18.69
CA PHE A 146 -3.00 8.64 -17.93
C PHE A 146 -3.01 7.31 -18.70
N ILE A 147 -4.14 6.96 -19.33
CA ILE A 147 -4.25 5.75 -20.15
C ILE A 147 -3.23 5.77 -21.29
N LYS A 148 -3.16 6.87 -22.05
CA LYS A 148 -2.20 7.01 -23.18
C LYS A 148 -0.74 6.96 -22.72
N GLN A 149 -0.41 7.57 -21.59
CA GLN A 149 0.96 7.52 -21.03
C GLN A 149 1.35 6.10 -20.62
N ASN A 150 0.39 5.32 -20.15
CA ASN A 150 0.57 3.93 -19.74
C ASN A 150 0.75 2.99 -20.94
N GLU A 151 -0.11 3.11 -21.95
CA GLU A 151 -0.07 2.29 -23.19
C GLU A 151 1.17 2.56 -24.04
N SER A 152 1.66 3.80 -24.06
CA SER A 152 2.83 4.19 -24.88
C SER A 152 4.17 3.68 -24.34
N GLY A 153 4.20 2.92 -23.24
CA GLY A 153 5.43 2.40 -22.64
C GLY A 153 6.36 3.50 -22.08
N ARG A 154 5.92 4.76 -22.05
CA ARG A 154 6.70 5.89 -21.50
C ARG A 154 6.90 5.81 -19.98
N LEU A 155 6.20 4.87 -19.32
CA LEU A 155 6.41 4.54 -17.91
C LEU A 155 7.63 3.62 -17.70
N GLN A 156 8.33 3.19 -18.77
CA GLN A 156 9.60 2.49 -18.64
C GLN A 156 10.60 3.37 -17.87
N PRO A 157 11.25 2.86 -16.80
CA PRO A 157 12.17 3.64 -16.01
C PRO A 157 13.35 4.10 -16.88
N SER A 158 13.37 5.36 -17.29
CA SER A 158 14.62 5.93 -17.80
C SER A 158 15.64 5.87 -16.65
N ILE A 159 16.86 5.44 -16.92
CA ILE A 159 17.92 5.25 -15.91
C ILE A 159 18.15 6.52 -15.06
N LYS A 160 17.81 7.71 -15.59
CA LYS A 160 17.82 9.00 -14.86
C LYS A 160 16.70 9.11 -13.80
N THR A 161 15.51 8.58 -14.07
CA THR A 161 14.35 8.65 -13.17
C THR A 161 14.60 7.82 -11.90
N ASN A 162 15.31 6.69 -11.99
CA ASN A 162 15.47 5.72 -10.90
C ASN A 162 16.34 6.25 -9.71
N ILE A 163 17.35 7.09 -9.99
CA ILE A 163 18.24 7.65 -8.95
C ILE A 163 17.57 8.79 -8.18
N GLN A 164 16.88 9.70 -8.88
CA GLN A 164 16.12 10.77 -8.24
C GLN A 164 14.89 10.20 -7.50
N HIS A 165 14.25 9.20 -8.08
CA HIS A 165 13.12 8.50 -7.49
C HIS A 165 13.49 7.79 -6.17
N THR A 166 14.56 7.01 -6.12
CA THR A 166 14.95 6.33 -4.86
C THR A 166 15.31 7.31 -3.74
N LYS A 167 15.91 8.47 -4.06
CA LYS A 167 16.18 9.53 -3.08
C LYS A 167 14.87 10.18 -2.60
N HIS A 168 14.00 10.57 -3.52
CA HIS A 168 12.71 11.19 -3.21
C HIS A 168 11.77 10.25 -2.43
N VAL A 169 11.70 8.96 -2.78
CA VAL A 169 10.94 7.96 -2.03
C VAL A 169 11.52 7.77 -0.63
N LYS A 170 12.85 7.67 -0.50
CA LYS A 170 13.50 7.60 0.83
C LYS A 170 13.17 8.83 1.68
N GLU A 171 13.12 10.01 1.06
CA GLU A 171 12.79 11.27 1.73
C GLU A 171 11.31 11.34 2.14
N ILE A 172 10.37 10.98 1.26
CA ILE A 172 8.94 10.88 1.62
C ILE A 172 8.71 9.84 2.72
N VAL A 173 9.34 8.67 2.64
CA VAL A 173 9.24 7.63 3.69
C VAL A 173 9.80 8.14 5.02
N ARG A 174 10.88 8.93 4.98
CA ARG A 174 11.44 9.57 6.16
C ARG A 174 10.46 10.58 6.76
N ASN A 175 9.81 11.40 5.92
CA ASN A 175 8.83 12.40 6.35
C ASN A 175 7.51 11.77 6.85
N LYS A 176 7.06 10.63 6.30
CA LYS A 176 5.89 9.89 6.82
C LYS A 176 6.17 9.19 8.16
N ASN A 177 7.42 8.89 8.49
CA ASN A 177 7.81 8.31 9.77
C ASN A 177 7.73 9.29 10.95
N ASP A 178 7.51 10.58 10.71
CA ASP A 178 7.22 11.55 11.77
C ASP A 178 5.82 11.33 12.39
N ASN A 179 4.93 10.60 11.69
CA ASN A 179 3.68 10.08 12.24
C ASN A 179 3.89 8.71 12.89
N LYS A 180 4.77 8.66 13.91
CA LYS A 180 5.00 7.42 14.67
C LYS A 180 3.67 6.98 15.30
N ILE A 181 3.19 5.78 14.98
CA ILE A 181 1.94 5.22 15.50
C ILE A 181 2.20 4.29 16.69
N CYS A 182 1.33 4.34 17.69
CA CYS A 182 1.42 3.53 18.90
C CYS A 182 1.14 2.05 18.59
N SER A 183 2.13 1.19 18.83
CA SER A 183 2.04 -0.26 18.63
C SER A 183 0.99 -0.98 19.50
N ARG A 184 0.41 -0.30 20.49
CA ARG A 184 -0.57 -0.87 21.42
C ARG A 184 -2.02 -0.51 21.08
N CYS A 185 -2.27 0.67 20.51
CA CYS A 185 -3.65 1.16 20.31
C CYS A 185 -3.87 1.90 18.98
N GLY A 186 -2.85 1.99 18.11
CA GLY A 186 -3.00 2.64 16.80
C GLY A 186 -3.08 4.18 16.82
N SER A 187 -3.12 4.82 17.99
CA SER A 187 -3.09 6.29 18.09
C SER A 187 -1.69 6.85 17.81
N ALA A 188 -1.59 8.10 17.37
CA ALA A 188 -0.29 8.77 17.16
C ALA A 188 0.60 8.75 18.41
N MET A 189 1.92 8.81 18.23
CA MET A 189 2.90 8.99 19.30
C MET A 189 3.44 10.42 19.27
N VAL A 190 3.61 11.00 20.45
CA VAL A 190 4.08 12.36 20.65
C VAL A 190 5.42 12.32 21.35
N LEU A 191 6.39 13.09 20.84
CA LEU A 191 7.70 13.23 21.48
C LEU A 191 7.55 14.05 22.77
N ARG A 192 7.91 13.46 23.91
CA ARG A 192 7.83 14.07 25.24
C ARG A 192 9.20 14.04 25.90
N LYS A 193 9.42 14.94 26.85
CA LYS A 193 10.63 14.99 27.68
C LYS A 193 10.27 14.57 29.10
N ALA A 194 11.03 13.65 29.68
CA ALA A 194 10.80 13.22 31.06
C ALA A 194 11.12 14.38 32.01
N ALA A 195 10.14 14.76 32.84
CA ALA A 195 10.26 15.91 33.74
C ALA A 195 10.89 15.56 35.09
N LYS A 196 10.82 14.29 35.55
CA LYS A 196 11.26 13.85 36.87
C LYS A 196 11.82 12.41 36.83
N GLY A 197 12.65 12.05 37.82
CA GLY A 197 13.23 10.70 37.99
C GLY A 197 14.58 10.51 37.29
N LYS A 198 15.09 9.26 37.31
CA LYS A 198 16.42 8.90 36.76
C LYS A 198 16.60 9.18 35.27
N ASN A 199 15.50 9.34 34.54
CA ASN A 199 15.48 9.65 33.11
C ASN A 199 15.12 11.12 32.83
N ALA A 200 15.09 11.99 33.84
CA ALA A 200 14.76 13.40 33.67
C ALA A 200 15.67 14.04 32.62
N GLY A 201 15.07 14.76 31.66
CA GLY A 201 15.79 15.32 30.52
C GLY A 201 15.74 14.48 29.25
N ASN A 202 15.57 13.15 29.35
CA ASN A 202 15.53 12.28 28.18
C ASN A 202 14.21 12.42 27.41
N LYS A 203 14.30 12.34 26.08
CA LYS A 203 13.15 12.32 25.20
C LYS A 203 12.62 10.89 25.06
N PHE A 204 11.31 10.74 24.94
CA PHE A 204 10.64 9.48 24.63
C PHE A 204 9.36 9.75 23.83
N TRP A 205 8.95 8.77 23.03
CA TRP A 205 7.67 8.80 22.36
C TRP A 205 6.59 8.27 23.31
N GLY A 206 5.61 9.10 23.64
CA GLY A 206 4.44 8.70 24.43
C GLY A 206 3.18 8.66 23.57
N CYS A 207 2.31 7.69 23.79
CA CYS A 207 1.03 7.62 23.07
C CYS A 207 0.19 8.89 23.29
N SER A 208 -0.41 9.42 22.21
CA SER A 208 -1.30 10.58 22.26
C SER A 208 -2.59 10.32 23.05
N ALA A 209 -3.05 9.06 23.10
CA ALA A 209 -4.24 8.65 23.85
C ALA A 209 -3.99 8.50 25.37
N PHE A 210 -2.88 9.01 25.90
CA PHE A 210 -2.67 9.10 27.36
C PHE A 210 -3.79 9.94 28.01
N PRO A 211 -4.38 9.54 29.15
CA PRO A 211 -3.96 8.45 30.04
C PRO A 211 -4.49 7.05 29.70
N LYS A 212 -5.37 6.91 28.70
CA LYS A 212 -6.02 5.64 28.32
C LYS A 212 -5.01 4.62 27.77
N CYS A 213 -3.98 5.07 27.04
CA CYS A 213 -2.86 4.25 26.63
C CYS A 213 -1.54 4.81 27.17
N ARG A 214 -0.82 4.02 27.97
CA ARG A 214 0.46 4.40 28.61
C ARG A 214 1.69 3.84 27.89
N ASN A 215 1.54 3.40 26.65
CA ASN A 215 2.66 2.87 25.87
C ASN A 215 3.69 3.97 25.60
N VAL A 216 4.96 3.65 25.82
CA VAL A 216 6.10 4.54 25.58
C VAL A 216 7.18 3.79 24.82
N VAL A 217 7.91 4.50 23.97
CA VAL A 217 9.06 3.96 23.22
C VAL A 217 10.20 4.97 23.36
N ALA A 218 11.44 4.49 23.50
CA ALA A 218 12.61 5.36 23.50
C ALA A 218 12.61 6.26 22.23
N ALA A 219 13.00 7.53 22.41
CA ALA A 219 13.15 8.48 21.31
C ALA A 219 14.37 8.14 20.46
#